data_AF-A0A660T4F5-F1
#
_entry.id   AF-A0A660T4F5-F1
#
_cell.length_a   1.000
_cell.length_b   1.000
_cell.length_c   1.000
_cell.angle_alpha   90.00
_cell.angle_beta   90.00
_cell.angle_gamma   90.00
#
_symmetry.space_group_name_H-M   'P 1'
#
loop_
_entity.id
_entity.type
_entity.pdbx_description
1 polymer ?
#
loop_
_entity_poly.entity_id
_entity_poly.type
_entity_poly.pdbx_seq_one_letter_code
_entity_poly.pdbx_strand_id
1 'polypeptide(L)'
;MKQKKDHQNDEINRVISLLTKVFLRGGKLFVTGNGGSMADALHISGELLKSFRIKRRTKYISVQKPGTSFTSATDSPISLEPAVPVWVLGTNPSLSSAVRNDFLEPNMELAQELFAAGRRGDALIGISTSGKAANIINAFKIAKMIGIKTIALTGIPGKPLSGLADTAICAKGKDTADIQEHHIVIYHRICSGIEEKLFGENGFFAGSFSKSFKDYPRFDFFKIKTYSLLKRQNRSSINNIKDPDIVKPSRSENSEIQLLAEKTVKAHKNGLPVIVMMGAHLIKNGLGPLLNDLMKRKVISIIGVNGACPIHDTEIAYCGGTSETVIEALPRGEFGFARETGEILNTAYQEALIRDIGAGTALGAIIAGDIKAGRHIDFPYRHLSVFYNAYMEHIPVTIHATIGTDITDQHPNVSFMAKGYASGIDFAIFAEMITHLNRGGVVIDIGGAVTQPEVLLKSVSMAANISLPPKNITTAVFDLFRFNGEDMDNEEKPDYYRRNIKSIVVRIPAAFNGKGIYIEGNQKETFMEFYSAVKYLLNSHK
;
A
#
# COMPACT_ATOMS: atom_id res chain seq x y z
N MET A 1 47.21 0.55 -23.28
CA MET A 1 46.23 -0.57 -23.27
C MET A 1 44.94 -0.08 -22.63
N LYS A 2 43.85 0.11 -23.40
CA LYS A 2 42.51 0.38 -22.84
C LYS A 2 42.05 -0.89 -22.11
N GLN A 3 41.81 -0.83 -20.80
CA GLN A 3 41.14 -1.90 -20.06
C GLN A 3 39.81 -2.20 -20.76
N LYS A 4 39.67 -3.40 -21.34
CA LYS A 4 38.36 -3.91 -21.77
C LYS A 4 37.50 -3.98 -20.49
N LYS A 5 36.46 -3.16 -20.41
CA LYS A 5 35.43 -3.24 -19.36
C LYS A 5 34.95 -4.69 -19.27
N ASP A 6 35.11 -5.33 -18.12
CA ASP A 6 34.68 -6.71 -17.92
C ASP A 6 33.16 -6.74 -17.74
N HIS A 7 32.45 -6.80 -18.86
CA HIS A 7 30.99 -6.71 -18.95
C HIS A 7 30.26 -7.67 -18.00
N GLN A 8 30.80 -8.87 -17.77
CA GLN A 8 30.22 -9.86 -16.88
C GLN A 8 30.30 -9.44 -15.40
N ASN A 9 31.38 -8.75 -14.99
CA ASN A 9 31.49 -8.21 -13.64
C ASN A 9 30.45 -7.11 -13.39
N ASP A 10 30.22 -6.26 -14.38
CA ASP A 10 29.22 -5.20 -14.28
C ASP A 10 27.81 -5.79 -14.11
N GLU A 11 27.48 -6.87 -14.84
CA GLU A 11 26.21 -7.59 -14.68
C GLU A 11 26.07 -8.27 -13.33
N ILE A 12 27.12 -8.94 -12.83
CA ILE A 12 27.14 -9.55 -11.48
C ILE A 12 26.89 -8.47 -10.42
N ASN A 13 27.58 -7.33 -10.49
CA ASN A 13 27.41 -6.22 -9.55
C ASN A 13 26.01 -5.62 -9.60
N ARG A 14 25.41 -5.53 -10.80
CA ARG A 14 24.03 -5.10 -10.99
C ARG A 14 23.04 -6.07 -10.33
N VAL A 15 23.24 -7.37 -10.51
CA VAL A 15 22.43 -8.42 -9.86
C VAL A 15 22.56 -8.34 -8.34
N ILE A 16 23.78 -8.21 -7.80
CA ILE A 16 24.00 -8.04 -6.35
C ILE A 16 23.23 -6.82 -5.85
N SER A 17 23.37 -5.66 -6.50
CA SER A 17 22.66 -4.45 -6.04
C SER A 17 21.14 -4.57 -6.14
N LEU A 18 20.63 -5.27 -7.16
CA LEU A 18 19.20 -5.50 -7.33
C LEU A 18 18.67 -6.43 -6.23
N LEU A 19 19.32 -7.56 -5.98
CA LEU A 19 18.91 -8.52 -4.95
C LEU A 19 19.03 -7.95 -3.53
N THR A 20 20.07 -7.17 -3.23
CA THR A 20 20.16 -6.43 -1.96
C THR A 20 18.95 -5.52 -1.75
N LYS A 21 18.54 -4.77 -2.78
CA LYS A 21 17.35 -3.89 -2.69
C LYS A 21 16.06 -4.67 -2.51
N VAL A 22 15.92 -5.84 -3.16
CA VAL A 22 14.78 -6.74 -2.99
C VAL A 22 14.66 -7.15 -1.51
N PHE A 23 15.74 -7.65 -0.92
CA PHE A 23 15.73 -8.09 0.48
C PHE A 23 15.51 -6.93 1.47
N LEU A 24 16.11 -5.76 1.26
CA LEU A 24 15.90 -4.59 2.13
C LEU A 24 14.47 -4.05 2.10
N ARG A 25 13.72 -4.35 1.02
CA ARG A 25 12.30 -4.01 0.89
C ARG A 25 11.37 -5.13 1.38
N GLY A 26 11.92 -6.20 1.96
CA GLY A 26 11.16 -7.36 2.44
C GLY A 26 10.73 -8.33 1.33
N GLY A 27 11.26 -8.18 0.12
CA GLY A 27 11.02 -9.10 -1.00
C GLY A 27 11.81 -10.41 -0.88
N LYS A 28 11.42 -11.38 -1.70
CA LYS A 28 11.92 -12.76 -1.71
C LYS A 28 12.67 -13.05 -3.01
N LEU A 29 13.59 -14.00 -2.95
CA LEU A 29 14.27 -14.53 -4.13
C LEU A 29 13.74 -15.93 -4.45
N PHE A 30 13.18 -16.10 -5.63
CA PHE A 30 12.89 -17.39 -6.22
C PHE A 30 14.07 -17.84 -7.08
N VAL A 31 14.42 -19.12 -7.04
CA VAL A 31 15.48 -19.70 -7.87
C VAL A 31 14.96 -20.98 -8.52
N THR A 32 15.30 -21.20 -9.79
CA THR A 32 14.85 -22.41 -10.50
C THR A 32 15.82 -22.83 -11.60
N GLY A 33 15.80 -24.13 -11.91
CA GLY A 33 16.60 -24.77 -12.95
C GLY A 33 16.08 -26.18 -13.22
N ASN A 34 16.64 -26.85 -14.24
CA ASN A 34 16.33 -28.24 -14.56
C ASN A 34 17.60 -29.11 -14.41
N GLY A 35 17.46 -30.34 -13.91
CA GLY A 35 18.58 -31.29 -13.78
C GLY A 35 19.75 -30.71 -12.96
N GLY A 36 20.95 -30.66 -13.53
CA GLY A 36 22.12 -30.06 -12.86
C GLY A 36 21.88 -28.60 -12.44
N SER A 37 21.16 -27.81 -13.25
CA SER A 37 20.80 -26.44 -12.89
C SER A 37 19.80 -26.35 -11.73
N MET A 38 19.05 -27.42 -11.44
CA MET A 38 18.23 -27.51 -10.22
C MET A 38 19.11 -27.73 -8.99
N ALA A 39 20.21 -28.50 -9.12
CA ALA A 39 21.20 -28.62 -8.05
C ALA A 39 21.85 -27.27 -7.75
N ASP A 40 22.21 -26.49 -8.78
CA ASP A 40 22.70 -25.12 -8.60
C ASP A 40 21.67 -24.22 -7.89
N ALA A 41 20.39 -24.33 -8.26
CA ALA A 41 19.31 -23.56 -7.61
C ALA A 41 19.18 -23.89 -6.12
N LEU A 42 19.23 -25.17 -5.76
CA LEU A 42 19.27 -25.64 -4.37
C LEU A 42 20.52 -25.17 -3.64
N HIS A 43 21.67 -25.17 -4.31
CA HIS A 43 22.94 -24.70 -3.72
C HIS A 43 22.88 -23.20 -3.42
N ILE A 44 22.43 -22.36 -4.37
CA ILE A 44 22.21 -20.93 -4.15
C ILE A 44 21.30 -20.68 -2.94
N SER A 45 20.20 -21.43 -2.84
CA SER A 45 19.29 -21.36 -1.69
C SER A 45 20.02 -21.70 -0.39
N GLY A 46 20.82 -22.77 -0.39
CA GLY A 46 21.62 -23.16 0.77
C GLY A 46 22.59 -22.07 1.23
N GLU A 47 23.30 -21.40 0.30
CA GLU A 47 24.26 -20.34 0.64
C GLU A 47 23.61 -19.05 1.13
N LEU A 48 22.34 -18.81 0.78
CA LEU A 48 21.62 -17.62 1.20
C LEU A 48 20.76 -17.85 2.45
N LEU A 49 20.33 -19.09 2.72
CA LEU A 49 19.56 -19.46 3.91
C LEU A 49 20.42 -19.67 5.17
N LYS A 50 21.74 -19.75 5.05
CA LYS A 50 22.71 -19.81 6.17
C LYS A 50 23.98 -19.03 5.82
N SER A 51 24.91 -18.83 6.75
CA SER A 51 26.23 -18.27 6.45
C SER A 51 26.93 -19.02 5.31
N PHE A 52 27.42 -18.26 4.34
CA PHE A 52 28.26 -18.77 3.26
C PHE A 52 29.73 -18.60 3.63
N ARG A 53 30.16 -17.35 3.83
CA ARG A 53 31.53 -16.96 4.20
C ARG A 53 31.56 -16.17 5.51
N ILE A 54 30.54 -15.35 5.76
CA ILE A 54 30.44 -14.52 6.95
C ILE A 54 29.55 -15.21 7.98
N LYS A 55 30.08 -15.51 9.17
CA LYS A 55 29.30 -16.13 10.26
C LYS A 55 28.18 -15.18 10.71
N ARG A 56 26.94 -15.55 10.41
CA ARG A 56 25.75 -14.75 10.76
C ARG A 56 25.33 -15.09 12.18
N ARG A 57 25.48 -14.16 13.12
CA ARG A 57 25.15 -14.42 14.53
C ARG A 57 23.64 -14.34 14.76
N THR A 58 23.10 -15.34 15.45
CA THR A 58 21.68 -15.50 15.83
C THR A 58 21.25 -14.49 16.87
N LYS A 59 21.27 -13.20 16.54
CA LYS A 59 20.71 -12.15 17.40
C LYS A 59 19.24 -11.86 17.04
N TYR A 60 18.72 -12.48 15.98
CA TYR A 60 17.43 -12.18 15.33
C TYR A 60 16.34 -13.25 15.50
N ILE A 61 16.32 -14.04 16.59
CA ILE A 61 15.09 -14.78 16.91
C ILE A 61 14.09 -13.75 17.43
N SER A 62 13.26 -13.26 16.51
CA SER A 62 12.06 -12.49 16.78
C SER A 62 10.93 -13.46 17.06
N VAL A 63 10.11 -13.16 18.07
CA VAL A 63 8.92 -13.92 18.49
C VAL A 63 9.22 -15.11 19.40
N GLN A 64 9.58 -14.82 20.66
CA GLN A 64 9.10 -15.67 21.74
C GLN A 64 7.66 -15.22 22.04
N LYS A 65 6.74 -16.18 22.19
CA LYS A 65 5.40 -15.87 22.69
C LYS A 65 5.58 -15.36 24.14
N PRO A 66 4.89 -14.27 24.57
CA PRO A 66 4.95 -13.86 25.97
C PRO A 66 4.64 -15.04 26.90
N GLY A 67 5.55 -15.35 27.83
CA GLY A 67 5.43 -16.50 28.74
C GLY A 67 6.09 -17.80 28.27
N THR A 68 6.67 -17.88 27.06
CA THR A 68 7.56 -18.97 26.68
C THR A 68 8.98 -18.61 27.08
N SER A 69 9.39 -18.97 28.30
CA SER A 69 10.77 -18.87 28.73
C SER A 69 11.44 -20.23 28.55
N PHE A 70 12.43 -20.31 27.65
CA PHE A 70 13.40 -21.41 27.70
C PHE A 70 14.33 -21.13 28.89
N THR A 71 13.84 -21.39 30.11
CA THR A 71 14.58 -21.20 31.36
C THR A 71 15.32 -22.47 31.72
N SER A 72 16.41 -22.72 31.02
CA SER A 72 17.59 -23.33 31.64
C SER A 72 18.81 -22.82 30.88
N ALA A 73 19.83 -22.40 31.60
CA ALA A 73 21.10 -21.94 31.03
C ALA A 73 21.91 -23.07 30.36
N THR A 74 21.30 -24.26 30.21
CA THR A 74 21.85 -25.44 29.52
C THR A 74 21.03 -25.85 28.29
N ASP A 75 19.78 -25.38 28.10
CA ASP A 75 18.89 -25.81 27.01
C ASP A 75 18.57 -24.74 25.96
N SER A 76 19.49 -23.82 25.67
CA SER A 76 19.37 -23.03 24.45
C SER A 76 20.63 -23.07 23.62
N PRO A 77 20.58 -23.85 22.52
CA PRO A 77 20.99 -23.27 21.28
C PRO A 77 20.03 -23.70 20.18
N ILE A 78 19.00 -22.90 19.91
CA ILE A 78 18.51 -22.86 18.53
C ILE A 78 19.66 -22.25 17.71
N SER A 79 20.55 -23.12 17.21
CA SER A 79 21.72 -22.80 16.39
C SER A 79 21.29 -22.51 14.94
N LEU A 80 20.25 -21.69 14.79
CA LEU A 80 19.83 -21.17 13.49
C LEU A 80 20.60 -19.89 13.20
N GLU A 81 20.72 -19.51 11.94
CA GLU A 81 21.39 -18.27 11.56
C GLU A 81 20.41 -17.33 10.84
N PRO A 82 20.59 -16.00 10.93
CA PRO A 82 19.85 -15.08 10.10
C PRO A 82 19.99 -15.41 8.60
N ALA A 83 18.87 -15.39 7.90
CA ALA A 83 18.75 -15.79 6.51
C ALA A 83 18.04 -14.70 5.70
N VAL A 84 18.26 -14.70 4.40
CA VAL A 84 17.38 -13.99 3.47
C VAL A 84 16.35 -14.96 2.89
N PRO A 85 15.11 -14.53 2.60
CA PRO A 85 14.07 -15.44 2.14
C PRO A 85 14.33 -15.87 0.70
N VAL A 86 14.79 -17.11 0.53
CA VAL A 86 15.04 -17.76 -0.77
C VAL A 86 14.20 -19.02 -0.89
N TRP A 87 13.51 -19.17 -2.03
CA TRP A 87 12.67 -20.32 -2.33
C TRP A 87 13.02 -20.93 -3.68
N VAL A 88 13.17 -22.25 -3.71
CA VAL A 88 13.50 -22.98 -4.94
C VAL A 88 12.22 -23.55 -5.55
N LEU A 89 11.92 -23.10 -6.77
CA LEU A 89 10.74 -23.57 -7.51
C LEU A 89 11.02 -24.92 -8.16
N GLY A 90 9.99 -25.77 -8.22
CA GLY A 90 10.06 -27.12 -8.80
C GLY A 90 10.50 -28.19 -7.80
N THR A 91 10.51 -27.86 -6.51
CA THR A 91 10.79 -28.82 -5.43
C THR A 91 9.54 -29.59 -4.97
N ASN A 92 8.36 -29.26 -5.51
CA ASN A 92 7.11 -29.96 -5.24
C ASN A 92 6.76 -30.95 -6.37
N PRO A 93 7.15 -32.24 -6.25
CA PRO A 93 6.85 -33.24 -7.27
C PRO A 93 5.34 -33.50 -7.43
N SER A 94 4.56 -33.34 -6.34
CA SER A 94 3.11 -33.52 -6.37
C SER A 94 2.44 -32.47 -7.27
N LEU A 95 2.86 -31.21 -7.17
CA LEU A 95 2.36 -30.15 -8.06
C LEU A 95 2.80 -30.38 -9.50
N SER A 96 4.07 -30.75 -9.72
CA SER A 96 4.56 -31.10 -11.06
C SER A 96 3.77 -32.25 -11.71
N SER A 97 3.26 -33.19 -10.91
CA SER A 97 2.38 -34.27 -11.38
C SER A 97 0.97 -33.76 -11.66
N ALA A 98 0.38 -33.00 -10.73
CA ALA A 98 -0.97 -32.44 -10.88
C ALA A 98 -1.07 -31.54 -12.11
N VAL A 99 -0.13 -30.62 -12.32
CA VAL A 99 -0.11 -29.75 -13.51
C VAL A 99 -0.04 -30.57 -14.80
N ARG A 100 0.75 -31.65 -14.85
CA ARG A 100 0.84 -32.51 -16.04
C ARG A 100 -0.47 -33.24 -16.36
N ASN A 101 -1.31 -33.50 -15.36
CA ASN A 101 -2.59 -34.18 -15.52
C ASN A 101 -3.75 -33.22 -15.76
N ASP A 102 -3.75 -32.09 -15.06
CA ASP A 102 -4.93 -31.23 -14.91
C ASP A 102 -4.88 -30.00 -15.83
N PHE A 103 -3.70 -29.53 -16.23
CA PHE A 103 -3.56 -28.31 -17.04
C PHE A 103 -3.51 -28.66 -18.53
N LEU A 104 -4.23 -27.89 -19.35
CA LEU A 104 -4.16 -28.01 -20.81
C LEU A 104 -2.79 -27.57 -21.36
N GLU A 105 -2.18 -26.57 -20.73
CA GLU A 105 -0.84 -26.08 -21.09
C GLU A 105 0.25 -26.85 -20.33
N PRO A 106 1.21 -27.50 -21.01
CA PRO A 106 2.30 -28.20 -20.35
C PRO A 106 3.36 -27.24 -19.79
N ASN A 107 4.21 -27.73 -18.88
CA ASN A 107 5.35 -26.98 -18.33
C ASN A 107 4.94 -25.72 -17.53
N MET A 108 3.84 -25.80 -16.80
CA MET A 108 3.30 -24.68 -16.00
C MET A 108 3.61 -24.80 -14.51
N GLU A 109 4.29 -25.86 -14.07
CA GLU A 109 4.54 -26.15 -12.65
C GLU A 109 5.33 -25.03 -11.95
N LEU A 110 6.41 -24.55 -12.55
CA LEU A 110 7.21 -23.45 -12.00
C LEU A 110 6.45 -22.12 -12.02
N ALA A 111 5.68 -21.89 -13.09
CA ALA A 111 4.87 -20.70 -13.27
C ALA A 111 3.75 -20.65 -12.22
N GLN A 112 3.12 -21.79 -11.92
CA GLN A 112 2.06 -21.93 -10.93
C GLN A 112 2.58 -21.69 -9.50
N GLU A 113 3.74 -22.25 -9.14
CA GLU A 113 4.36 -21.97 -7.84
C GLU A 113 4.70 -20.49 -7.68
N LEU A 114 5.29 -19.88 -8.72
CA LEU A 114 5.60 -18.45 -8.71
C LEU A 114 4.33 -17.59 -8.63
N PHE A 115 3.27 -17.96 -9.34
CA PHE A 115 1.98 -17.25 -9.28
C PHE A 115 1.37 -17.30 -7.88
N ALA A 116 1.49 -18.43 -7.18
CA ALA A 116 0.93 -18.60 -5.85
C ALA A 116 1.71 -17.86 -4.76
N ALA A 117 3.04 -17.79 -4.87
CA ALA A 117 3.90 -17.28 -3.79
C ALA A 117 4.56 -15.92 -4.09
N GLY A 118 4.68 -15.58 -5.37
CA GLY A 118 5.38 -14.40 -5.86
C GLY A 118 4.53 -13.13 -5.75
N ARG A 119 5.19 -12.03 -5.43
CA ARG A 119 4.60 -10.69 -5.34
C ARG A 119 5.48 -9.69 -6.07
N ARG A 120 4.88 -8.58 -6.50
CA ARG A 120 5.60 -7.45 -7.08
C ARG A 120 6.75 -7.03 -6.15
N GLY A 121 7.95 -6.86 -6.72
CA GLY A 121 9.14 -6.50 -5.95
C GLY A 121 9.98 -7.70 -5.44
N ASP A 122 9.49 -8.93 -5.58
CA ASP A 122 10.34 -10.14 -5.48
C ASP A 122 11.30 -10.24 -6.69
N ALA A 123 12.22 -11.21 -6.65
CA ALA A 123 13.09 -11.56 -7.77
C ALA A 123 13.05 -13.05 -8.11
N LEU A 124 13.36 -13.40 -9.36
CA LEU A 124 13.48 -14.76 -9.87
C LEU A 124 14.82 -14.93 -10.59
N ILE A 125 15.61 -15.93 -10.19
CA ILE A 125 16.75 -16.44 -10.96
C ILE A 125 16.33 -17.70 -11.70
N GLY A 126 16.45 -17.69 -13.03
CA GLY A 126 16.27 -18.86 -13.88
C GLY A 126 17.59 -19.34 -14.46
N ILE A 127 17.92 -20.61 -14.24
CA ILE A 127 19.18 -21.22 -14.68
C ILE A 127 18.91 -22.19 -15.82
N SER A 128 19.47 -21.91 -17.00
CA SER A 128 19.36 -22.78 -18.17
C SER A 128 20.54 -22.59 -19.11
N THR A 129 21.39 -23.60 -19.25
CA THR A 129 22.55 -23.56 -20.16
C THR A 129 22.13 -23.27 -21.61
N SER A 130 21.06 -23.93 -22.09
CA SER A 130 20.52 -23.75 -23.44
C SER A 130 19.71 -22.46 -23.63
N GLY A 131 19.18 -21.89 -22.54
CA GLY A 131 18.29 -20.74 -22.56
C GLY A 131 16.91 -20.98 -23.20
N LYS A 132 16.53 -22.26 -23.40
CA LYS A 132 15.32 -22.70 -24.11
C LYS A 132 14.32 -23.50 -23.25
N ALA A 133 14.58 -23.69 -21.96
CA ALA A 133 13.73 -24.48 -21.08
C ALA A 133 12.32 -23.87 -20.96
N ALA A 134 11.30 -24.59 -21.45
CA ALA A 134 9.93 -24.08 -21.57
C ALA A 134 9.30 -23.73 -20.21
N ASN A 135 9.47 -24.59 -19.20
CA ASN A 135 8.95 -24.36 -17.85
C ASN A 135 9.55 -23.09 -17.20
N ILE A 136 10.86 -22.87 -17.34
CA ILE A 136 11.54 -21.67 -16.84
C ILE A 136 11.09 -20.42 -17.63
N ILE A 137 10.94 -20.53 -18.95
CA ILE A 137 10.43 -19.43 -19.79
C ILE A 137 9.01 -19.03 -19.35
N ASN A 138 8.14 -20.00 -19.07
CA ASN A 138 6.79 -19.74 -18.58
C ASN A 138 6.82 -19.05 -17.21
N ALA A 139 7.69 -19.47 -16.29
CA ALA A 139 7.90 -18.77 -15.03
C ALA A 139 8.37 -17.31 -15.24
N PHE A 140 9.24 -17.04 -16.22
CA PHE A 140 9.67 -15.67 -16.55
C PHE A 140 8.55 -14.80 -17.13
N LYS A 141 7.65 -15.39 -17.92
CA LYS A 141 6.46 -14.67 -18.41
C LYS A 141 5.56 -14.25 -17.26
N ILE A 142 5.26 -15.18 -16.34
CA ILE A 142 4.47 -14.89 -15.14
C ILE A 142 5.20 -13.87 -14.24
N ALA A 143 6.51 -14.01 -14.05
CA ALA A 143 7.31 -13.05 -13.30
C ALA A 143 7.15 -11.62 -13.84
N LYS A 144 7.24 -11.44 -15.18
CA LYS A 144 7.02 -10.14 -15.81
C LYS A 144 5.61 -9.60 -15.59
N MET A 145 4.59 -10.46 -15.71
CA MET A 145 3.19 -10.07 -15.50
C MET A 145 2.95 -9.57 -14.06
N ILE A 146 3.54 -10.23 -13.06
CA ILE A 146 3.43 -9.85 -11.65
C ILE A 146 4.31 -8.63 -11.30
N GLY A 147 5.37 -8.38 -12.08
CA GLY A 147 6.38 -7.34 -11.77
C GLY A 147 7.50 -7.84 -10.85
N ILE A 148 7.80 -9.14 -10.90
CA ILE A 148 8.97 -9.78 -10.28
C ILE A 148 10.20 -9.52 -11.16
N LYS A 149 11.33 -9.18 -10.53
CA LYS A 149 12.59 -8.95 -11.26
C LYS A 149 13.22 -10.25 -11.72
N THR A 150 13.51 -10.35 -13.00
CA THR A 150 13.96 -11.59 -13.66
C THR A 150 15.45 -11.56 -13.98
N ILE A 151 16.17 -12.58 -13.55
CA ILE A 151 17.61 -12.74 -13.72
C ILE A 151 17.88 -14.07 -14.42
N ALA A 152 18.46 -14.07 -15.61
CA ALA A 152 18.81 -15.29 -16.31
C ALA A 152 20.29 -15.64 -16.11
N LEU A 153 20.58 -16.88 -15.71
CA LEU A 153 21.89 -17.50 -15.83
C LEU A 153 21.85 -18.48 -17.01
N THR A 154 22.52 -18.14 -18.10
CA THR A 154 22.50 -18.94 -19.34
C THR A 154 23.88 -19.07 -19.97
N GLY A 155 24.03 -19.91 -20.99
CA GLY A 155 25.28 -20.05 -21.74
C GLY A 155 25.28 -19.35 -23.10
N ILE A 156 24.10 -19.06 -23.66
CA ILE A 156 23.99 -18.53 -25.03
C ILE A 156 23.21 -17.21 -25.04
N PRO A 157 23.84 -16.07 -25.42
CA PRO A 157 23.17 -14.80 -25.58
C PRO A 157 22.05 -14.86 -26.63
N GLY A 158 21.00 -14.04 -26.46
CA GLY A 158 19.92 -13.90 -27.45
C GLY A 158 18.93 -15.06 -27.50
N LYS A 159 18.98 -16.00 -26.55
CA LYS A 159 17.97 -17.05 -26.38
C LYS A 159 16.74 -16.54 -25.64
N PRO A 160 15.57 -17.22 -25.77
CA PRO A 160 14.31 -16.76 -25.21
C PRO A 160 14.40 -16.36 -23.72
N LEU A 161 15.09 -17.16 -22.91
CA LEU A 161 15.27 -16.84 -21.48
C LEU A 161 16.00 -15.50 -21.26
N SER A 162 17.10 -15.27 -21.97
CA SER A 162 17.86 -14.01 -21.86
C SER A 162 17.06 -12.80 -22.37
N GLY A 163 16.26 -12.96 -23.43
CA GLY A 163 15.39 -11.89 -23.95
C GLY A 163 14.22 -11.56 -23.02
N LEU A 164 13.84 -12.50 -22.15
CA LEU A 164 12.85 -12.28 -21.11
C LEU A 164 13.44 -11.76 -19.80
N ALA A 165 14.75 -11.73 -19.60
CA ALA A 165 15.33 -11.30 -18.33
C ALA A 165 15.45 -9.76 -18.23
N ASP A 166 15.23 -9.18 -17.04
CA ASP A 166 15.67 -7.81 -16.73
C ASP A 166 17.21 -7.72 -16.73
N THR A 167 17.90 -8.82 -16.39
CA THR A 167 19.36 -8.93 -16.45
C THR A 167 19.73 -10.38 -16.78
N ALA A 168 20.55 -10.59 -17.80
CA ALA A 168 21.02 -11.92 -18.19
C ALA A 168 22.53 -11.99 -18.04
N ILE A 169 23.04 -12.98 -17.33
CA ILE A 169 24.47 -13.27 -17.26
C ILE A 169 24.73 -14.50 -18.13
N CYS A 170 25.46 -14.30 -19.22
CA CYS A 170 25.85 -15.37 -20.11
C CYS A 170 27.23 -15.90 -19.69
N ALA A 171 27.29 -17.14 -19.22
CA ALA A 171 28.52 -17.86 -18.94
C ALA A 171 29.27 -18.17 -20.23
N LYS A 172 30.61 -18.07 -20.19
CA LYS A 172 31.49 -18.36 -21.32
C LYS A 172 31.84 -19.84 -21.29
N GLY A 173 31.23 -20.66 -22.13
CA GLY A 173 31.58 -22.08 -22.23
C GLY A 173 31.34 -22.62 -23.63
N LYS A 174 32.02 -23.70 -24.01
CA LYS A 174 31.87 -24.33 -25.34
C LYS A 174 30.75 -25.37 -25.34
N ASP A 175 30.51 -26.00 -24.19
CA ASP A 175 29.47 -26.99 -23.98
C ASP A 175 28.75 -26.80 -22.64
N THR A 176 27.78 -27.66 -22.36
CA THR A 176 26.95 -27.60 -21.14
C THR A 176 27.76 -27.72 -19.86
N ALA A 177 28.79 -28.58 -19.84
CA ALA A 177 29.60 -28.80 -18.63
C ALA A 177 30.43 -27.55 -18.33
N ASP A 178 31.10 -26.99 -19.35
CA ASP A 178 31.83 -25.72 -19.24
C ASP A 178 30.91 -24.61 -18.71
N ILE A 179 29.69 -24.50 -19.25
CA ILE A 179 28.72 -23.46 -18.86
C ILE A 179 28.33 -23.63 -17.38
N GLN A 180 28.07 -24.86 -16.93
CA GLN A 180 27.70 -25.15 -15.55
C GLN A 180 28.84 -24.78 -14.58
N GLU A 181 30.08 -25.13 -14.90
CA GLU A 181 31.25 -24.74 -14.08
C GLU A 181 31.38 -23.22 -13.94
N HIS A 182 31.14 -22.47 -15.01
CA HIS A 182 31.14 -21.01 -14.96
C HIS A 182 29.96 -20.44 -14.16
N HIS A 183 28.77 -21.05 -14.23
CA HIS A 183 27.62 -20.66 -13.40
C HIS A 183 27.97 -20.76 -11.91
N ILE A 184 28.72 -21.78 -11.48
CA ILE A 184 29.19 -21.92 -10.10
C ILE A 184 29.98 -20.70 -9.64
N VAL A 185 30.95 -20.27 -10.44
CA VAL A 185 31.75 -19.08 -10.12
C VAL A 185 30.87 -17.81 -10.08
N ILE A 186 29.94 -17.68 -11.01
CA ILE A 186 29.04 -16.52 -11.10
C ILE A 186 28.13 -16.43 -9.87
N TYR A 187 27.41 -17.50 -9.54
CA TYR A 187 26.45 -17.44 -8.44
C TYR A 187 27.15 -17.36 -7.08
N HIS A 188 28.34 -17.95 -6.89
CA HIS A 188 29.13 -17.74 -5.67
C HIS A 188 29.53 -16.28 -5.47
N ARG A 189 29.87 -15.56 -6.56
CA ARG A 189 30.15 -14.13 -6.47
C ARG A 189 28.91 -13.33 -6.12
N ILE A 190 27.75 -13.71 -6.66
CA ILE A 190 26.46 -13.11 -6.30
C ILE A 190 26.17 -13.35 -4.80
N CYS A 191 26.23 -14.59 -4.33
CA CYS A 191 25.98 -14.94 -2.92
C CYS A 191 26.95 -14.21 -1.98
N SER A 192 28.25 -14.22 -2.29
CA SER A 192 29.27 -13.51 -1.48
C SER A 192 29.01 -12.00 -1.46
N GLY A 193 28.64 -11.40 -2.59
CA GLY A 193 28.38 -9.97 -2.66
C GLY A 193 27.11 -9.55 -1.92
N ILE A 194 26.06 -10.38 -1.96
CA ILE A 194 24.84 -10.18 -1.17
C ILE A 194 25.17 -10.30 0.32
N GLU A 195 25.92 -11.35 0.70
CA GLU A 195 26.28 -11.59 2.09
C GLU A 195 27.14 -10.45 2.65
N GLU A 196 28.12 -9.94 1.90
CA GLU A 196 28.92 -8.80 2.32
C GLU A 196 28.05 -7.55 2.55
N LYS A 197 27.15 -7.23 1.60
CA LYS A 197 26.28 -6.05 1.72
C LYS A 197 25.28 -6.14 2.86
N LEU A 198 24.80 -7.34 3.19
CA LEU A 198 23.77 -7.52 4.20
C LEU A 198 24.36 -7.83 5.58
N PHE A 199 25.38 -8.67 5.65
CA PHE A 199 25.90 -9.25 6.90
C PHE A 199 27.38 -8.97 7.16
N GLY A 200 28.12 -8.39 6.20
CA GLY A 200 29.53 -7.98 6.39
C GLY A 200 29.67 -6.90 7.45
N GLU A 201 30.90 -6.52 7.82
CA GLU A 201 31.14 -5.61 8.95
C GLU A 201 30.43 -4.25 8.82
N ASN A 202 30.26 -3.77 7.58
CA ASN A 202 29.55 -2.52 7.24
C ASN A 202 28.21 -2.79 6.52
N GLY A 203 27.70 -4.02 6.58
CA GLY A 203 26.45 -4.41 5.93
C GLY A 203 25.20 -3.86 6.62
N PHE A 204 24.05 -3.93 5.94
CA PHE A 204 22.78 -3.37 6.45
C PHE A 204 22.27 -4.03 7.75
N PHE A 205 22.61 -5.29 7.99
CA PHE A 205 22.29 -6.04 9.21
C PHE A 205 23.50 -6.19 10.12
N ALA A 206 24.61 -5.51 9.78
CA ALA A 206 25.79 -5.45 10.61
C ALA A 206 25.49 -4.70 11.90
N GLY A 207 26.10 -5.17 12.98
CA GLY A 207 25.91 -4.59 14.30
C GLY A 207 24.96 -5.40 15.16
N SER A 208 25.05 -5.09 16.44
CA SER A 208 24.17 -5.64 17.45
C SER A 208 23.94 -4.59 18.50
N PHE A 209 22.70 -4.47 18.95
CA PHE A 209 22.46 -3.75 20.18
C PHE A 209 23.28 -4.40 21.30
N SER A 210 24.12 -3.60 21.96
CA SER A 210 24.82 -4.02 23.18
C SER A 210 23.86 -4.28 24.34
N LYS A 211 22.64 -3.74 24.26
CA LYS A 211 21.52 -3.94 25.18
C LYS A 211 20.40 -4.70 24.48
N SER A 212 19.78 -5.67 25.15
CA SER A 212 18.55 -6.31 24.66
C SER A 212 17.39 -5.30 24.75
N PHE A 213 16.76 -5.00 23.63
CA PHE A 213 15.49 -4.25 23.57
C PHE A 213 14.30 -5.19 23.28
N LYS A 214 14.51 -6.51 23.36
CA LYS A 214 13.49 -7.53 23.08
C LYS A 214 12.58 -7.83 24.26
N ASP A 215 12.97 -7.35 25.44
CA ASP A 215 12.29 -7.62 26.72
C ASP A 215 11.17 -6.62 27.03
N TYR A 216 10.90 -5.65 26.13
CA TYR A 216 9.71 -4.81 26.30
C TYR A 216 8.46 -5.68 26.14
N PRO A 217 7.66 -5.86 27.21
CA PRO A 217 6.47 -6.68 27.14
C PRO A 217 5.52 -6.07 26.10
N ARG A 218 5.00 -6.93 25.21
CA ARG A 218 4.02 -6.53 24.19
C ARG A 218 2.63 -6.96 24.61
N PHE A 219 1.65 -6.15 24.27
CA PHE A 219 0.25 -6.50 24.45
C PHE A 219 -0.10 -7.74 23.59
N ASP A 220 -0.77 -8.72 24.19
CA ASP A 220 -1.22 -9.92 23.50
C ASP A 220 -2.64 -9.70 22.94
N PHE A 221 -2.73 -9.37 21.66
CA PHE A 221 -3.98 -9.08 20.97
C PHE A 221 -4.97 -10.27 20.99
N PHE A 222 -4.50 -11.50 21.16
CA PHE A 222 -5.40 -12.68 21.23
C PHE A 222 -6.24 -12.72 22.51
N LYS A 223 -5.89 -11.93 23.54
CA LYS A 223 -6.69 -11.79 24.76
C LYS A 223 -7.89 -10.85 24.60
N ILE A 224 -7.97 -10.13 23.49
CA ILE A 224 -9.01 -9.12 23.24
C ILE A 224 -10.34 -9.81 22.93
N LYS A 225 -11.41 -9.29 23.54
CA LYS A 225 -12.79 -9.72 23.27
C LYS A 225 -13.50 -8.68 22.41
N THR A 226 -14.40 -9.14 21.57
CA THR A 226 -15.23 -8.29 20.72
C THR A 226 -16.72 -8.53 21.01
N TYR A 227 -17.56 -7.59 20.63
CA TYR A 227 -19.02 -7.70 20.76
C TYR A 227 -19.70 -7.40 19.43
N SER A 228 -20.95 -7.83 19.25
CA SER A 228 -21.66 -7.55 18.00
C SER A 228 -22.03 -6.08 17.89
N LEU A 229 -21.70 -5.47 16.75
CA LEU A 229 -22.04 -4.09 16.39
C LEU A 229 -23.55 -3.84 16.47
N LEU A 230 -24.38 -4.85 16.17
CA LEU A 230 -25.84 -4.74 16.23
C LEU A 230 -26.38 -4.51 17.65
N LYS A 231 -25.59 -4.84 18.69
CA LYS A 231 -25.94 -4.57 20.09
C LYS A 231 -25.47 -3.18 20.56
N ARG A 232 -24.71 -2.45 19.74
CA ARG A 232 -24.14 -1.15 20.09
C ARG A 232 -25.20 -0.06 19.98
N GLN A 233 -25.27 0.81 20.98
CA GLN A 233 -26.02 2.06 20.88
C GLN A 233 -25.20 3.08 20.06
N ASN A 234 -25.78 3.53 18.94
CA ASN A 234 -25.12 4.43 18.01
C ASN A 234 -25.55 5.88 18.23
N ARG A 235 -24.61 6.83 18.17
CA ARG A 235 -24.88 8.28 18.31
C ARG A 235 -25.31 8.94 17.00
N SER A 236 -24.91 8.40 15.86
CA SER A 236 -25.36 8.85 14.54
C SER A 236 -26.07 7.73 13.81
N SER A 237 -27.10 8.07 13.05
CA SER A 237 -27.88 7.12 12.26
C SER A 237 -28.24 7.69 10.89
N ILE A 238 -28.81 6.85 10.04
CA ILE A 238 -29.36 7.23 8.74
C ILE A 238 -30.36 8.39 8.79
N ASN A 239 -30.97 8.68 9.95
CA ASN A 239 -31.88 9.82 10.10
C ASN A 239 -31.19 11.18 9.91
N ASN A 240 -29.86 11.23 10.02
CA ASN A 240 -29.07 12.45 9.83
C ASN A 240 -28.65 12.67 8.37
N ILE A 241 -28.98 11.73 7.48
CA ILE A 241 -28.49 11.75 6.10
C ILE A 241 -29.11 12.91 5.31
N LYS A 242 -28.26 13.57 4.52
CA LYS A 242 -28.67 14.63 3.60
C LYS A 242 -28.86 14.05 2.21
N ASP A 243 -30.07 14.19 1.71
CA ASP A 243 -30.45 13.77 0.38
C ASP A 243 -29.96 14.80 -0.67
N PRO A 244 -29.11 14.40 -1.63
CA PRO A 244 -28.67 15.23 -2.75
C PRO A 244 -29.81 15.91 -3.53
N ASP A 245 -30.99 15.27 -3.61
CA ASP A 245 -32.12 15.73 -4.41
C ASP A 245 -32.89 16.87 -3.74
N ILE A 246 -32.89 16.91 -2.40
CA ILE A 246 -33.58 17.94 -1.61
C ILE A 246 -32.75 19.24 -1.53
N VAL A 247 -31.43 19.16 -1.67
CA VAL A 247 -30.57 20.34 -1.64
C VAL A 247 -30.76 21.17 -2.91
N LYS A 248 -31.38 22.35 -2.73
CA LYS A 248 -31.69 23.31 -3.80
C LYS A 248 -30.40 23.99 -4.30
N PRO A 249 -30.09 23.92 -5.60
CA PRO A 249 -28.91 24.60 -6.15
C PRO A 249 -29.03 26.13 -6.04
N SER A 250 -28.04 26.77 -5.45
CA SER A 250 -27.94 28.23 -5.32
C SER A 250 -26.48 28.67 -5.42
N ARG A 251 -26.23 29.95 -5.75
CA ARG A 251 -24.92 30.54 -5.49
C ARG A 251 -24.69 30.60 -3.98
N SER A 252 -23.42 30.57 -3.58
CA SER A 252 -23.01 30.77 -2.20
C SER A 252 -22.89 32.26 -1.90
N GLU A 253 -23.32 32.67 -0.70
CA GLU A 253 -23.12 34.05 -0.21
C GLU A 253 -21.69 34.24 0.32
N ASN A 254 -21.05 33.14 0.74
CA ASN A 254 -19.64 33.14 1.10
C ASN A 254 -18.77 33.17 -0.17
N SER A 255 -18.07 34.30 -0.37
CA SER A 255 -17.23 34.52 -1.56
C SER A 255 -16.12 33.48 -1.77
N GLU A 256 -15.56 32.90 -0.69
CA GLU A 256 -14.51 31.87 -0.78
C GLU A 256 -15.11 30.51 -1.19
N ILE A 257 -16.29 30.16 -0.66
CA ILE A 257 -17.03 28.95 -1.08
C ILE A 257 -17.47 29.08 -2.54
N GLN A 258 -18.03 30.24 -2.92
CA GLN A 258 -18.43 30.51 -4.30
C GLN A 258 -17.24 30.41 -5.26
N LEU A 259 -16.10 31.00 -4.90
CA LEU A 259 -14.87 30.90 -5.70
C LEU A 259 -14.39 29.45 -5.82
N LEU A 260 -14.40 28.69 -4.73
CA LEU A 260 -14.02 27.27 -4.77
C LEU A 260 -14.94 26.46 -5.67
N ALA A 261 -16.25 26.71 -5.62
CA ALA A 261 -17.23 26.07 -6.50
C ALA A 261 -16.96 26.37 -7.97
N GLU A 262 -16.67 27.63 -8.32
CA GLU A 262 -16.31 28.04 -9.68
C GLU A 262 -15.02 27.36 -10.17
N LYS A 263 -13.98 27.32 -9.33
CA LYS A 263 -12.72 26.64 -9.64
C LYS A 263 -12.93 25.13 -9.83
N THR A 264 -13.76 24.52 -8.98
CA THR A 264 -14.09 23.09 -9.05
C THR A 264 -14.84 22.76 -10.35
N VAL A 265 -15.90 23.49 -10.68
CA VAL A 265 -16.66 23.27 -11.92
C VAL A 265 -15.81 23.55 -13.16
N LYS A 266 -14.96 24.59 -13.13
CA LYS A 266 -14.02 24.87 -14.21
C LYS A 266 -13.00 23.74 -14.39
N ALA A 267 -12.44 23.22 -13.29
CA ALA A 267 -11.50 22.10 -13.35
C ALA A 267 -12.17 20.85 -13.95
N HIS A 268 -13.34 20.48 -13.44
CA HIS A 268 -14.13 19.36 -13.94
C HIS A 268 -14.42 19.48 -15.45
N LYS A 269 -14.92 20.64 -15.92
CA LYS A 269 -15.21 20.86 -17.34
C LYS A 269 -13.99 20.77 -18.25
N ASN A 270 -12.82 21.11 -17.73
CA ASN A 270 -11.56 21.05 -18.47
C ASN A 270 -10.84 19.69 -18.33
N GLY A 271 -11.47 18.69 -17.70
CA GLY A 271 -10.85 17.39 -17.45
C GLY A 271 -9.63 17.49 -16.52
N LEU A 272 -9.57 18.52 -15.68
CA LEU A 272 -8.55 18.69 -14.66
C LEU A 272 -8.99 18.00 -13.36
N PRO A 273 -8.03 17.47 -12.58
CA PRO A 273 -8.35 16.72 -11.39
C PRO A 273 -9.01 17.56 -10.30
N VAL A 274 -10.01 16.97 -9.64
CA VAL A 274 -10.61 17.45 -8.40
C VAL A 274 -10.42 16.37 -7.34
N ILE A 275 -9.54 16.66 -6.39
CA ILE A 275 -9.10 15.75 -5.34
C ILE A 275 -9.80 16.15 -4.05
N VAL A 276 -10.49 15.21 -3.41
CA VAL A 276 -11.09 15.44 -2.09
C VAL A 276 -10.34 14.62 -1.05
N MET A 277 -9.93 15.25 0.03
CA MET A 277 -9.31 14.64 1.19
C MET A 277 -10.20 14.90 2.40
N MET A 278 -10.35 13.92 3.30
CA MET A 278 -11.20 14.15 4.46
C MET A 278 -10.88 13.25 5.66
N GLY A 279 -11.28 13.74 6.83
CA GLY A 279 -11.55 12.92 8.01
C GLY A 279 -12.99 12.42 8.05
N ALA A 280 -13.31 11.61 9.06
CA ALA A 280 -14.58 10.88 9.06
C ALA A 280 -15.83 11.69 9.41
N HIS A 281 -15.67 12.94 9.87
CA HIS A 281 -16.78 13.75 10.37
C HIS A 281 -17.84 14.03 9.29
N LEU A 282 -17.43 14.16 8.02
CA LEU A 282 -18.37 14.39 6.92
C LEU A 282 -19.32 13.20 6.72
N ILE A 283 -18.78 11.97 6.70
CA ILE A 283 -19.58 10.74 6.61
C ILE A 283 -20.43 10.55 7.87
N LYS A 284 -19.82 10.68 9.05
CA LYS A 284 -20.50 10.56 10.36
C LYS A 284 -21.69 11.52 10.49
N ASN A 285 -21.61 12.70 9.89
CA ASN A 285 -22.64 13.73 9.91
C ASN A 285 -23.71 13.57 8.81
N GLY A 286 -23.68 12.48 8.04
CA GLY A 286 -24.71 12.17 7.05
C GLY A 286 -24.54 12.88 5.70
N LEU A 287 -23.36 13.45 5.42
CA LEU A 287 -23.07 14.18 4.17
C LEU A 287 -22.46 13.29 3.08
N GLY A 288 -22.20 12.01 3.37
CA GLY A 288 -21.66 11.04 2.40
C GLY A 288 -22.41 11.00 1.06
N PRO A 289 -23.76 11.01 1.04
CA PRO A 289 -24.50 11.01 -0.23
C PRO A 289 -24.26 12.22 -1.13
N LEU A 290 -23.89 13.37 -0.58
CA LEU A 290 -23.51 14.54 -1.40
C LEU A 290 -22.20 14.28 -2.16
N LEU A 291 -21.24 13.58 -1.54
CA LEU A 291 -20.05 13.10 -2.25
C LEU A 291 -20.42 12.06 -3.30
N ASN A 292 -21.35 11.16 -3.00
CA ASN A 292 -21.82 10.15 -3.96
C ASN A 292 -22.43 10.80 -5.21
N ASP A 293 -23.23 11.86 -5.07
CA ASP A 293 -23.75 12.62 -6.20
C ASP A 293 -22.64 13.32 -7.02
N LEU A 294 -21.68 13.96 -6.36
CA LEU A 294 -20.52 14.57 -7.05
C LEU A 294 -19.66 13.52 -7.79
N MET A 295 -19.51 12.32 -7.23
CA MET A 295 -18.84 11.19 -7.88
C MET A 295 -19.62 10.67 -9.09
N LYS A 296 -20.94 10.50 -8.99
CA LYS A 296 -21.83 10.12 -10.11
C LYS A 296 -21.77 11.13 -11.25
N ARG A 297 -21.62 12.42 -10.93
CA ARG A 297 -21.41 13.51 -11.91
C ARG A 297 -19.97 13.58 -12.45
N LYS A 298 -19.07 12.70 -12.01
CA LYS A 298 -17.63 12.71 -12.35
C LYS A 298 -16.92 14.03 -12.01
N VAL A 299 -17.43 14.76 -11.02
CA VAL A 299 -16.78 15.98 -10.53
C VAL A 299 -15.53 15.62 -9.77
N ILE A 300 -15.61 14.63 -8.87
CA ILE A 300 -14.49 14.16 -8.05
C ILE A 300 -13.69 13.11 -8.82
N SER A 301 -12.37 13.27 -8.84
CA SER A 301 -11.44 12.35 -9.50
C SER A 301 -10.89 11.27 -8.57
N ILE A 302 -10.71 11.59 -7.29
CA ILE A 302 -10.19 10.68 -6.26
C ILE A 302 -10.58 11.22 -4.87
N ILE A 303 -10.77 10.30 -3.92
CA ILE A 303 -10.99 10.63 -2.50
C ILE A 303 -9.86 10.02 -1.64
N GLY A 304 -9.18 10.83 -0.83
CA GLY A 304 -8.17 10.37 0.14
C GLY A 304 -8.64 10.51 1.59
N VAL A 305 -8.68 9.41 2.34
CA VAL A 305 -9.22 9.39 3.71
C VAL A 305 -8.23 8.87 4.73
N ASN A 306 -8.46 9.19 6.01
CA ASN A 306 -7.80 8.50 7.12
C ASN A 306 -8.55 7.20 7.46
N GLY A 307 -7.98 6.39 8.35
CA GLY A 307 -8.58 5.12 8.77
C GLY A 307 -9.91 5.24 9.51
N ALA A 308 -10.32 6.43 9.96
CA ALA A 308 -11.61 6.63 10.62
C ALA A 308 -12.79 6.63 9.62
N CYS A 309 -12.61 7.15 8.40
CA CYS A 309 -13.69 7.18 7.40
C CYS A 309 -14.27 5.81 7.06
N PRO A 310 -13.46 4.77 6.75
CA PRO A 310 -14.00 3.45 6.42
C PRO A 310 -14.76 2.81 7.59
N ILE A 311 -14.43 3.13 8.85
CA ILE A 311 -15.19 2.68 10.03
C ILE A 311 -16.62 3.20 9.96
N HIS A 312 -16.78 4.51 9.90
CA HIS A 312 -18.10 5.13 9.91
C HIS A 312 -18.94 4.75 8.69
N ASP A 313 -18.30 4.69 7.52
CA ASP A 313 -18.97 4.32 6.27
C ASP A 313 -19.46 2.86 6.29
N THR A 314 -18.61 1.93 6.73
CA THR A 314 -18.95 0.50 6.82
C THR A 314 -20.06 0.25 7.82
N GLU A 315 -20.00 0.87 9.00
CA GLU A 315 -21.03 0.71 10.02
C GLU A 315 -22.39 1.25 9.55
N ILE A 316 -22.41 2.41 8.88
CA ILE A 316 -23.63 2.94 8.25
C ILE A 316 -24.16 1.96 7.20
N ALA A 317 -23.30 1.46 6.30
CA ALA A 317 -23.71 0.52 5.25
C ALA A 317 -24.29 -0.79 5.83
N TYR A 318 -23.73 -1.26 6.93
CA TYR A 318 -24.06 -2.53 7.56
C TYR A 318 -25.31 -2.46 8.44
N CYS A 319 -25.40 -1.48 9.35
CA CYS A 319 -26.49 -1.42 10.33
C CYS A 319 -27.24 -0.07 10.40
N GLY A 320 -26.89 0.89 9.53
CA GLY A 320 -27.56 2.18 9.46
C GLY A 320 -27.21 3.13 10.62
N GLY A 321 -26.16 2.84 11.39
CA GLY A 321 -25.73 3.65 12.52
C GLY A 321 -24.24 3.54 12.79
N THR A 322 -23.67 4.56 13.41
CA THR A 322 -22.24 4.61 13.74
C THR A 322 -21.97 5.47 14.97
N SER A 323 -20.74 5.37 15.49
CA SER A 323 -20.21 6.05 16.67
C SER A 323 -20.82 5.58 17.98
N GLU A 324 -19.96 5.31 18.95
CA GLU A 324 -20.34 4.99 20.33
C GLU A 324 -20.05 6.15 21.29
N THR A 325 -20.55 6.05 22.52
CA THR A 325 -20.17 6.99 23.59
C THR A 325 -18.82 6.58 24.17
N VAL A 326 -17.76 7.32 23.82
CA VAL A 326 -16.38 7.05 24.28
C VAL A 326 -16.28 6.98 25.80
N ILE A 327 -16.85 7.96 26.51
CA ILE A 327 -16.79 8.07 27.99
C ILE A 327 -17.37 6.83 28.67
N GLU A 328 -18.44 6.27 28.11
CA GLU A 328 -19.12 5.12 28.67
C GLU A 328 -18.46 3.80 28.25
N ALA A 329 -17.89 3.74 27.04
CA ALA A 329 -17.33 2.53 26.46
C ALA A 329 -15.90 2.24 26.93
N LEU A 330 -15.09 3.26 27.22
CA LEU A 330 -13.69 3.10 27.65
C LEU A 330 -13.55 2.28 28.95
N PRO A 331 -14.24 2.60 30.06
CA PRO A 331 -14.09 1.83 31.30
C PRO A 331 -14.58 0.39 31.20
N ARG A 332 -15.47 0.11 30.25
CA ARG A 332 -16.01 -1.23 29.97
C ARG A 332 -15.12 -2.07 29.05
N GLY A 333 -14.12 -1.46 28.42
CA GLY A 333 -13.32 -2.11 27.38
C GLY A 333 -14.13 -2.41 26.12
N GLU A 334 -15.08 -1.54 25.77
CA GLU A 334 -15.98 -1.69 24.62
C GLU A 334 -15.67 -0.69 23.49
N PHE A 335 -14.91 0.38 23.77
CA PHE A 335 -14.61 1.39 22.75
C PHE A 335 -13.81 0.77 21.60
N GLY A 336 -14.37 0.78 20.40
CA GLY A 336 -13.71 0.28 19.21
C GLY A 336 -13.59 -1.24 19.10
N PHE A 337 -14.40 -2.03 19.82
CA PHE A 337 -14.34 -3.51 19.79
C PHE A 337 -15.55 -4.16 19.11
N ALA A 338 -16.28 -3.40 18.29
CA ALA A 338 -17.37 -3.92 17.48
C ALA A 338 -16.84 -4.93 16.45
N ARG A 339 -17.22 -6.21 16.60
CA ARG A 339 -16.67 -7.35 15.88
C ARG A 339 -16.79 -7.19 14.38
N GLU A 340 -17.98 -6.88 13.87
CA GLU A 340 -18.25 -6.79 12.44
C GLU A 340 -17.43 -5.67 11.78
N THR A 341 -17.23 -4.54 12.47
CA THR A 341 -16.35 -3.45 12.00
C THR A 341 -14.92 -3.95 11.80
N GLY A 342 -14.34 -4.61 12.80
CA GLY A 342 -12.99 -5.16 12.71
C GLY A 342 -12.86 -6.33 11.73
N GLU A 343 -13.87 -7.19 11.63
CA GLU A 343 -13.93 -8.29 10.65
C GLU A 343 -13.87 -7.74 9.22
N ILE A 344 -14.77 -6.82 8.87
CA ILE A 344 -14.90 -6.29 7.51
C ILE A 344 -13.64 -5.53 7.11
N LEU A 345 -13.18 -4.59 7.94
CA LEU A 345 -12.07 -3.71 7.59
C LEU A 345 -10.71 -4.41 7.57
N ASN A 346 -10.43 -5.28 8.53
CA ASN A 346 -9.19 -6.04 8.49
C ASN A 346 -9.18 -7.06 7.35
N THR A 347 -10.34 -7.60 6.97
CA THR A 347 -10.45 -8.42 5.75
C THR A 347 -10.23 -7.59 4.49
N ALA A 348 -10.73 -6.35 4.42
CA ALA A 348 -10.46 -5.45 3.29
C ALA A 348 -8.95 -5.21 3.11
N TYR A 349 -8.20 -4.99 4.19
CA TYR A 349 -6.73 -4.88 4.11
C TYR A 349 -6.06 -6.18 3.65
N GLN A 350 -6.54 -7.35 4.11
CA GLN A 350 -5.99 -8.64 3.69
C GLN A 350 -6.28 -8.94 2.22
N GLU A 351 -7.49 -8.69 1.75
CA GLU A 351 -7.89 -8.85 0.35
C GLU A 351 -7.13 -7.88 -0.56
N ALA A 352 -6.89 -6.64 -0.10
CA ALA A 352 -6.04 -5.68 -0.79
C ALA A 352 -4.61 -6.21 -0.98
N LEU A 353 -4.03 -6.83 0.05
CA LEU A 353 -2.73 -7.50 -0.03
C LEU A 353 -2.76 -8.70 -1.00
N ILE A 354 -3.79 -9.54 -0.93
CA ILE A 354 -3.91 -10.76 -1.76
C ILE A 354 -4.06 -10.42 -3.24
N ARG A 355 -4.82 -9.37 -3.55
CA ARG A 355 -5.20 -8.99 -4.92
C ARG A 355 -4.35 -7.89 -5.52
N ASP A 356 -3.41 -7.33 -4.76
CA ASP A 356 -2.57 -6.19 -5.14
C ASP A 356 -3.41 -4.95 -5.55
N ILE A 357 -4.38 -4.59 -4.72
CA ILE A 357 -5.25 -3.42 -4.92
C ILE A 357 -5.22 -2.49 -3.70
N GLY A 358 -5.75 -1.28 -3.86
CA GLY A 358 -5.91 -0.33 -2.76
C GLY A 358 -6.94 -0.78 -1.71
N ALA A 359 -6.77 -0.39 -0.45
CA ALA A 359 -7.66 -0.79 0.64
C ALA A 359 -9.09 -0.25 0.44
N GLY A 360 -9.23 0.98 -0.06
CA GLY A 360 -10.55 1.53 -0.33
C GLY A 360 -11.27 0.82 -1.48
N THR A 361 -10.54 0.35 -2.50
CA THR A 361 -11.11 -0.48 -3.57
C THR A 361 -11.57 -1.84 -3.03
N ALA A 362 -10.75 -2.50 -2.22
CA ALA A 362 -11.11 -3.76 -1.59
C ALA A 362 -12.36 -3.62 -0.70
N LEU A 363 -12.45 -2.55 0.09
CA LEU A 363 -13.63 -2.28 0.92
C LEU A 363 -14.89 -2.07 0.08
N GLY A 364 -14.82 -1.26 -0.98
CA GLY A 364 -15.94 -1.04 -1.89
C GLY A 364 -16.44 -2.34 -2.53
N ALA A 365 -15.53 -3.21 -2.96
CA ALA A 365 -15.85 -4.53 -3.54
C ALA A 365 -16.47 -5.49 -2.50
N ILE A 366 -16.04 -5.44 -1.23
CA ILE A 366 -16.69 -6.21 -0.15
C ILE A 366 -18.13 -5.72 0.07
N ILE A 367 -18.35 -4.40 0.13
CA ILE A 367 -19.69 -3.83 0.32
C ILE A 367 -20.60 -4.10 -0.88
N ALA A 368 -20.03 -4.17 -2.10
CA ALA A 368 -20.74 -4.56 -3.31
C ALA A 368 -21.16 -6.04 -3.32
N GLY A 369 -20.40 -6.89 -2.64
CA GLY A 369 -20.62 -8.34 -2.58
C GLY A 369 -19.73 -9.15 -3.52
N ASP A 370 -18.82 -8.50 -4.24
CA ASP A 370 -17.88 -9.14 -5.18
C ASP A 370 -16.75 -9.87 -4.44
N ILE A 371 -16.43 -9.42 -3.24
CA ILE A 371 -15.49 -10.09 -2.33
C ILE A 371 -16.24 -10.58 -1.09
N LYS A 372 -16.28 -11.89 -0.92
CA LYS A 372 -16.89 -12.55 0.24
C LYS A 372 -15.88 -12.55 1.39
N ALA A 373 -16.00 -11.62 2.31
CA ALA A 373 -15.10 -11.42 3.46
C ALA A 373 -15.19 -12.59 4.47
N GLY A 374 -14.78 -13.80 4.06
CA GLY A 374 -14.90 -15.05 4.84
C GLY A 374 -16.33 -15.59 5.00
N ARG A 375 -17.35 -14.74 4.80
CA ARG A 375 -18.77 -15.07 4.80
C ARG A 375 -19.56 -14.07 3.94
N HIS A 376 -20.82 -14.39 3.66
CA HIS A 376 -21.74 -13.39 3.12
C HIS A 376 -22.08 -12.36 4.21
N ILE A 377 -22.07 -11.08 3.85
CA ILE A 377 -22.38 -9.96 4.72
C ILE A 377 -23.37 -9.08 3.96
N ASP A 378 -24.56 -8.90 4.54
CA ASP A 378 -25.56 -8.00 3.97
C ASP A 378 -25.28 -6.56 4.38
N PHE A 379 -25.30 -5.67 3.39
CA PHE A 379 -25.17 -4.23 3.57
C PHE A 379 -26.48 -3.55 3.12
N PRO A 380 -27.54 -3.56 3.95
CA PRO A 380 -28.85 -3.02 3.58
C PRO A 380 -28.80 -1.53 3.18
N TYR A 381 -27.81 -0.79 3.68
CA TYR A 381 -27.63 0.63 3.43
C TYR A 381 -26.44 0.94 2.52
N ARG A 382 -25.93 -0.04 1.75
CA ARG A 382 -24.76 0.14 0.85
C ARG A 382 -24.88 1.33 -0.11
N HIS A 383 -26.09 1.69 -0.53
CA HIS A 383 -26.32 2.84 -1.41
C HIS A 383 -25.88 4.19 -0.79
N LEU A 384 -25.71 4.25 0.53
CA LEU A 384 -25.24 5.43 1.26
C LEU A 384 -23.71 5.46 1.41
N SER A 385 -23.05 4.31 1.25
CA SER A 385 -21.60 4.17 1.41
C SER A 385 -20.83 4.90 0.32
N VAL A 386 -19.86 5.72 0.73
CA VAL A 386 -18.92 6.39 -0.18
C VAL A 386 -18.05 5.37 -0.89
N PHE A 387 -17.57 4.34 -0.19
CA PHE A 387 -16.71 3.31 -0.78
C PHE A 387 -17.44 2.44 -1.80
N TYR A 388 -18.69 2.05 -1.51
CA TYR A 388 -19.53 1.34 -2.47
C TYR A 388 -19.79 2.17 -3.73
N ASN A 389 -20.25 3.42 -3.58
CA ASN A 389 -20.55 4.26 -4.73
C ASN A 389 -19.29 4.56 -5.55
N ALA A 390 -18.15 4.81 -4.89
CA ALA A 390 -16.89 5.04 -5.59
C ALA A 390 -16.43 3.80 -6.37
N TYR A 391 -16.58 2.60 -5.80
CA TYR A 391 -16.31 1.34 -6.49
C TYR A 391 -17.19 1.16 -7.75
N MET A 392 -18.50 1.39 -7.61
CA MET A 392 -19.45 1.31 -8.75
C MET A 392 -19.15 2.34 -9.84
N GLU A 393 -18.67 3.52 -9.46
CA GLU A 393 -18.35 4.62 -10.37
C GLU A 393 -16.91 4.58 -10.91
N HIS A 394 -16.11 3.58 -10.53
CA HIS A 394 -14.69 3.46 -10.84
C HIS A 394 -13.86 4.70 -10.42
N ILE A 395 -14.18 5.29 -9.28
CA ILE A 395 -13.45 6.41 -8.68
C ILE A 395 -12.61 5.87 -7.51
N PRO A 396 -11.28 6.07 -7.50
CA PRO A 396 -10.46 5.57 -6.40
C PRO A 396 -10.80 6.27 -5.08
N VAL A 397 -10.89 5.47 -4.02
CA VAL A 397 -10.85 5.94 -2.63
C VAL A 397 -9.63 5.34 -1.98
N THR A 398 -8.75 6.16 -1.42
CA THR A 398 -7.49 5.73 -0.81
C THR A 398 -7.56 5.87 0.71
N ILE A 399 -7.23 4.80 1.44
CA ILE A 399 -7.21 4.78 2.91
C ILE A 399 -5.75 4.94 3.38
N HIS A 400 -5.41 6.14 3.85
CA HIS A 400 -4.12 6.43 4.45
C HIS A 400 -4.15 6.10 5.94
N ALA A 401 -3.90 4.83 6.23
CA ALA A 401 -4.03 4.28 7.57
C ALA A 401 -2.83 4.64 8.45
N THR A 402 -3.09 5.10 9.68
CA THR A 402 -2.07 5.31 10.71
C THR A 402 -2.17 4.16 11.72
N ILE A 403 -1.02 3.62 12.15
CA ILE A 403 -0.99 2.45 13.05
C ILE A 403 -1.11 2.90 14.50
N GLY A 404 -2.05 2.29 15.22
CA GLY A 404 -2.34 2.58 16.62
C GLY A 404 -3.34 3.73 16.81
N THR A 405 -3.90 4.27 15.73
CA THR A 405 -4.91 5.34 15.77
C THR A 405 -6.31 4.85 15.46
N ASP A 406 -6.43 3.79 14.66
CA ASP A 406 -7.71 3.31 14.19
C ASP A 406 -8.21 2.21 15.10
N ILE A 407 -9.50 2.18 15.41
CA ILE A 407 -10.06 1.14 16.28
C ILE A 407 -9.86 -0.28 15.72
N THR A 408 -9.59 -0.45 14.42
CA THR A 408 -9.28 -1.76 13.83
C THR A 408 -7.92 -2.30 14.27
N ASP A 409 -6.99 -1.44 14.73
CA ASP A 409 -5.64 -1.83 15.14
C ASP A 409 -5.60 -2.60 16.44
N GLN A 410 -6.63 -2.43 17.27
CA GLN A 410 -6.81 -3.15 18.52
C GLN A 410 -7.62 -4.43 18.34
N HIS A 411 -8.00 -4.85 17.12
CA HIS A 411 -8.71 -6.12 16.95
C HIS A 411 -7.76 -7.34 16.89
N PRO A 412 -8.20 -8.52 17.36
CA PRO A 412 -7.38 -9.74 17.33
C PRO A 412 -7.06 -10.24 15.91
N ASN A 413 -7.86 -9.85 14.91
CA ASN A 413 -7.67 -10.25 13.51
C ASN A 413 -6.83 -9.23 12.70
N VAL A 414 -6.24 -8.23 13.36
CA VAL A 414 -5.41 -7.23 12.67
C VAL A 414 -4.17 -7.87 12.05
N SER A 415 -3.87 -7.48 10.82
CA SER A 415 -2.59 -7.78 10.18
C SER A 415 -1.92 -6.46 9.82
N PHE A 416 -0.94 -6.05 10.62
CA PHE A 416 -0.18 -4.82 10.36
C PHE A 416 0.60 -4.89 9.04
N MET A 417 0.98 -6.08 8.59
CA MET A 417 1.56 -6.29 7.26
C MET A 417 0.55 -5.96 6.16
N ALA A 418 -0.67 -6.50 6.25
CA ALA A 418 -1.70 -6.25 5.25
C ALA A 418 -2.12 -4.77 5.24
N LYS A 419 -2.36 -4.19 6.44
CA LYS A 419 -2.72 -2.78 6.60
C LYS A 419 -1.63 -1.85 6.04
N GLY A 420 -0.36 -2.10 6.38
CA GLY A 420 0.76 -1.32 5.87
C GLY A 420 0.93 -1.44 4.35
N TYR A 421 0.81 -2.66 3.80
CA TYR A 421 0.89 -2.89 2.36
C TYR A 421 -0.22 -2.14 1.61
N ALA A 422 -1.48 -2.36 2.02
CA ALA A 422 -2.64 -1.81 1.35
C ALA A 422 -2.69 -0.27 1.44
N SER A 423 -2.34 0.30 2.61
CA SER A 423 -2.16 1.76 2.77
C SER A 423 -1.02 2.30 1.89
N GLY A 424 0.04 1.51 1.68
CA GLY A 424 1.13 1.84 0.77
C GLY A 424 0.69 1.85 -0.71
N ILE A 425 -0.14 0.91 -1.14
CA ILE A 425 -0.75 0.90 -2.49
C ILE A 425 -1.67 2.12 -2.66
N ASP A 426 -2.52 2.39 -1.67
CA ASP A 426 -3.40 3.56 -1.66
C ASP A 426 -2.60 4.88 -1.71
N PHE A 427 -1.48 4.97 -0.99
CA PHE A 427 -0.55 6.10 -1.10
C PHE A 427 0.04 6.24 -2.50
N ALA A 428 0.43 5.15 -3.15
CA ALA A 428 0.95 5.18 -4.51
C ALA A 428 -0.12 5.62 -5.53
N ILE A 429 -1.37 5.13 -5.42
CA ILE A 429 -2.51 5.57 -6.24
C ILE A 429 -2.77 7.06 -6.06
N PHE A 430 -2.78 7.53 -4.81
CA PHE A 430 -2.97 8.95 -4.50
C PHE A 430 -1.83 9.81 -5.08
N ALA A 431 -0.57 9.39 -4.88
CA ALA A 431 0.59 10.11 -5.38
C ALA A 431 0.66 10.16 -6.90
N GLU A 432 0.27 9.08 -7.60
CA GLU A 432 0.12 9.08 -9.05
C GLU A 432 -0.91 10.11 -9.49
N MET A 433 -2.05 10.19 -8.79
CA MET A 433 -3.07 11.19 -9.12
C MET A 433 -2.48 12.61 -9.01
N ILE A 434 -1.73 12.89 -7.95
CA ILE A 434 -1.10 14.21 -7.74
C ILE A 434 -0.19 14.64 -8.90
N THR A 435 0.40 13.70 -9.67
CA THR A 435 1.20 14.04 -10.86
C THR A 435 0.40 14.75 -11.95
N HIS A 436 -0.92 14.53 -12.01
CA HIS A 436 -1.81 15.15 -12.99
C HIS A 436 -2.18 16.60 -12.65
N LEU A 437 -1.80 17.11 -11.47
CA LEU A 437 -1.95 18.52 -11.10
C LEU A 437 -0.96 19.44 -11.83
N ASN A 438 -0.04 18.90 -12.63
CA ASN A 438 0.90 19.65 -13.46
C ASN A 438 0.23 20.55 -14.53
N ARG A 439 -1.07 20.34 -14.78
CA ARG A 439 -1.91 21.17 -15.66
C ARG A 439 -2.90 22.06 -14.91
N GLY A 440 -2.85 22.07 -13.58
CA GLY A 440 -3.85 22.67 -12.71
C GLY A 440 -4.83 21.63 -12.15
N GLY A 441 -5.75 22.09 -11.32
CA GLY A 441 -6.74 21.27 -10.63
C GLY A 441 -7.11 21.84 -9.27
N VAL A 442 -7.94 21.10 -8.55
CA VAL A 442 -8.44 21.49 -7.22
C VAL A 442 -8.12 20.40 -6.20
N VAL A 443 -7.64 20.78 -5.03
CA VAL A 443 -7.46 19.89 -3.87
C VAL A 443 -8.26 20.43 -2.69
N ILE A 444 -9.20 19.66 -2.17
CA ILE A 444 -10.09 20.06 -1.08
C ILE A 444 -9.80 19.16 0.11
N ASP A 445 -9.47 19.72 1.26
CA ASP A 445 -9.38 18.98 2.52
C ASP A 445 -10.53 19.37 3.47
N ILE A 446 -11.20 18.35 4.02
CA ILE A 446 -12.36 18.53 4.89
C ILE A 446 -12.10 17.86 6.24
N GLY A 447 -11.74 18.67 7.23
CA GLY A 447 -11.48 18.20 8.59
C GLY A 447 -10.27 17.26 8.73
N GLY A 448 -9.34 17.27 7.77
CA GLY A 448 -8.11 16.50 7.82
C GLY A 448 -6.98 17.28 8.47
N ALA A 449 -6.74 17.10 9.77
CA ALA A 449 -5.78 17.95 10.48
C ALA A 449 -4.29 17.59 10.27
N VAL A 450 -3.96 16.29 10.14
CA VAL A 450 -2.57 15.81 10.14
C VAL A 450 -2.29 14.83 9.00
N THR A 451 -2.96 13.67 8.98
CA THR A 451 -2.69 12.61 7.98
C THR A 451 -2.86 13.14 6.56
N GLN A 452 -3.96 13.82 6.28
CA GLN A 452 -4.25 14.38 4.95
C GLN A 452 -3.17 15.39 4.50
N PRO A 453 -2.87 16.46 5.26
CA PRO A 453 -1.83 17.42 4.89
C PRO A 453 -0.46 16.78 4.67
N GLU A 454 -0.08 15.81 5.50
CA GLU A 454 1.20 15.13 5.40
C GLU A 454 1.27 14.23 4.15
N VAL A 455 0.21 13.46 3.87
CA VAL A 455 0.11 12.64 2.65
C VAL A 455 0.19 13.52 1.40
N LEU A 456 -0.55 14.64 1.37
CA LEU A 456 -0.51 15.57 0.23
C LEU A 456 0.89 16.14 0.04
N LEU A 457 1.54 16.59 1.11
CA LEU A 457 2.88 17.19 1.05
C LEU A 457 3.92 16.22 0.47
N LYS A 458 3.89 14.95 0.89
CA LYS A 458 4.81 13.92 0.37
C LYS A 458 4.50 13.60 -1.09
N SER A 459 3.23 13.47 -1.44
CA SER A 459 2.79 13.18 -2.80
C SER A 459 3.18 14.29 -3.78
N VAL A 460 3.03 15.55 -3.38
CA VAL A 460 3.44 16.71 -4.18
C VAL A 460 4.96 16.74 -4.36
N SER A 461 5.72 16.45 -3.30
CA SER A 461 7.18 16.32 -3.38
C SER A 461 7.61 15.21 -4.34
N MET A 462 6.94 14.05 -4.29
CA MET A 462 7.18 12.94 -5.22
C MET A 462 6.88 13.32 -6.67
N ALA A 463 5.74 13.97 -6.94
CA ALA A 463 5.38 14.44 -8.27
C ALA A 463 6.41 15.44 -8.82
N ALA A 464 6.86 16.39 -8.00
CA ALA A 464 7.92 17.32 -8.37
C ALA A 464 9.26 16.61 -8.64
N ASN A 465 9.63 15.62 -7.81
CA ASN A 465 10.87 14.85 -7.95
C ASN A 465 10.92 14.05 -9.27
N ILE A 466 9.78 13.66 -9.83
CA ILE A 466 9.69 13.01 -11.15
C ILE A 466 9.43 14.01 -12.30
N SER A 467 9.70 15.31 -12.08
CA SER A 467 9.53 16.39 -13.07
C SER A 467 8.08 16.63 -13.51
N LEU A 468 7.10 16.29 -12.67
CA LEU A 468 5.68 16.59 -12.86
C LEU A 468 5.14 17.43 -11.68
N PRO A 469 5.74 18.59 -11.36
CA PRO A 469 5.27 19.42 -10.25
C PRO A 469 3.85 19.95 -10.52
N PRO A 470 3.02 20.15 -9.48
CA PRO A 470 1.76 20.87 -9.62
C PRO A 470 1.96 22.28 -10.22
N LYS A 471 0.94 22.81 -10.89
CA LYS A 471 0.99 24.15 -11.50
C LYS A 471 -0.36 24.85 -11.41
N ASN A 472 -0.40 26.08 -10.89
CA ASN A 472 -1.61 26.91 -10.85
C ASN A 472 -2.81 26.21 -10.18
N ILE A 473 -2.56 25.44 -9.13
CA ILE A 473 -3.59 24.68 -8.41
C ILE A 473 -4.43 25.58 -7.51
N THR A 474 -5.67 25.18 -7.26
CA THR A 474 -6.48 25.73 -6.17
C THR A 474 -6.52 24.70 -5.05
N THR A 475 -6.24 25.11 -3.82
CA THR A 475 -6.42 24.26 -2.65
C THR A 475 -7.44 24.87 -1.70
N ALA A 476 -8.13 24.05 -0.93
CA ALA A 476 -9.08 24.51 0.06
C ALA A 476 -9.05 23.66 1.33
N VAL A 477 -9.28 24.29 2.47
CA VAL A 477 -9.50 23.62 3.76
C VAL A 477 -10.86 24.06 4.33
N PHE A 478 -11.66 23.09 4.74
CA PHE A 478 -12.89 23.30 5.51
C PHE A 478 -12.64 22.94 6.98
N ASP A 479 -12.65 23.92 7.86
CA ASP A 479 -12.34 23.75 9.28
C ASP A 479 -13.17 24.67 10.17
N LEU A 480 -13.30 24.30 11.45
CA LEU A 480 -14.06 25.04 12.46
C LEU A 480 -13.26 26.16 13.12
N PHE A 481 -11.93 26.11 13.01
CA PHE A 481 -11.10 27.04 13.74
C PHE A 481 -11.07 28.41 13.09
N ARG A 482 -10.94 29.44 13.92
CA ARG A 482 -10.59 30.76 13.42
C ARG A 482 -9.17 30.75 12.87
N PHE A 483 -8.99 31.26 11.65
CA PHE A 483 -7.68 31.50 11.05
C PHE A 483 -7.39 32.98 11.09
N ASN A 484 -6.32 33.37 11.78
CA ASN A 484 -5.98 34.77 12.01
C ASN A 484 -5.05 35.34 10.94
N GLY A 485 -4.59 34.52 9.98
CA GLY A 485 -3.60 34.95 8.98
C GLY A 485 -2.23 35.25 9.58
N GLU A 486 -1.92 34.66 10.74
CA GLU A 486 -0.64 34.87 11.44
C GLU A 486 0.53 34.22 10.69
N ASP A 487 1.75 34.65 11.00
CA ASP A 487 2.97 34.11 10.40
C ASP A 487 3.13 32.62 10.72
N MET A 488 2.95 31.79 9.70
CA MET A 488 2.99 30.32 9.77
C MET A 488 4.40 29.76 9.95
N ASP A 489 5.43 30.60 9.85
CA ASP A 489 6.83 30.23 10.03
C ASP A 489 7.36 30.61 11.44
N ASN A 490 6.53 31.26 12.27
CA ASN A 490 6.87 31.54 13.67
C ASN A 490 6.39 30.43 14.63
N GLU A 491 7.33 29.67 15.20
CA GLU A 491 7.08 28.55 16.13
C GLU A 491 6.37 28.93 17.44
N GLU A 492 6.35 30.23 17.78
CA GLU A 492 5.68 30.76 18.96
C GLU A 492 4.17 31.01 18.72
N LYS A 493 3.69 30.91 17.46
CA LYS A 493 2.29 31.16 17.11
C LYS A 493 1.48 29.85 17.04
N PRO A 494 0.22 29.83 17.53
CA PRO A 494 -0.62 28.63 17.46
C PRO A 494 -0.82 28.09 16.04
N ASP A 495 -0.95 28.99 15.06
CA ASP A 495 -1.21 28.62 13.66
C ASP A 495 -0.02 27.86 13.02
N TYR A 496 1.22 27.99 13.54
CA TYR A 496 2.38 27.22 13.10
C TYR A 496 2.16 25.70 13.18
N TYR A 497 1.40 25.25 14.19
CA TYR A 497 1.15 23.84 14.47
C TYR A 497 -0.07 23.29 13.70
N ARG A 498 -0.78 24.13 12.95
CA ARG A 498 -1.94 23.72 12.14
C ARG A 498 -1.51 23.27 10.75
N ARG A 499 -1.17 21.98 10.65
CA ARG A 499 -0.63 21.38 9.43
C ARG A 499 -1.54 21.52 8.21
N ASN A 500 -2.86 21.43 8.39
CA ASN A 500 -3.83 21.62 7.30
C ASN A 500 -3.76 23.02 6.70
N ILE A 501 -3.80 24.07 7.51
CA ILE A 501 -3.67 25.44 7.01
C ILE A 501 -2.27 25.67 6.45
N LYS A 502 -1.24 25.32 7.24
CA LYS A 502 0.17 25.54 6.90
C LYS A 502 0.57 24.91 5.57
N SER A 503 0.23 23.64 5.38
CA SER A 503 0.63 22.90 4.18
C SER A 503 -0.34 23.17 3.04
N ILE A 504 -1.65 23.06 3.26
CA ILE A 504 -2.63 23.03 2.18
C ILE A 504 -3.00 24.45 1.73
N VAL A 505 -3.20 25.40 2.65
CA VAL A 505 -3.62 26.78 2.29
C VAL A 505 -2.42 27.66 1.96
N VAL A 506 -1.32 27.51 2.68
CA VAL A 506 -0.17 28.44 2.56
C VAL A 506 0.96 27.88 1.70
N ARG A 507 1.65 26.84 2.17
CA ARG A 507 2.93 26.41 1.58
C ARG A 507 2.81 25.79 0.19
N ILE A 508 1.91 24.83 0.01
CA ILE A 508 1.78 24.12 -1.27
C ILE A 508 1.32 25.09 -2.38
N PRO A 509 0.27 25.90 -2.21
CA PRO A 509 -0.11 26.89 -3.22
C PRO A 509 1.02 27.88 -3.53
N ALA A 510 1.69 28.43 -2.50
CA ALA A 510 2.79 29.37 -2.69
C ALA A 510 3.95 28.76 -3.50
N ALA A 511 4.28 27.48 -3.24
CA ALA A 511 5.35 26.78 -3.95
C ALA A 511 5.05 26.52 -5.45
N PHE A 512 3.78 26.54 -5.86
CA PHE A 512 3.36 26.13 -7.21
C PHE A 512 2.48 27.17 -7.93
N ASN A 513 2.63 28.46 -7.56
CA ASN A 513 1.86 29.59 -8.10
C ASN A 513 0.34 29.35 -8.07
N GLY A 514 -0.13 28.67 -7.03
CA GLY A 514 -1.53 28.36 -6.78
C GLY A 514 -2.23 29.37 -5.88
N LYS A 515 -3.50 29.10 -5.58
CA LYS A 515 -4.28 29.83 -4.56
C LYS A 515 -4.77 28.85 -3.49
N GLY A 516 -4.49 29.15 -2.23
CA GLY A 516 -5.11 28.48 -1.10
C GLY A 516 -6.33 29.23 -0.61
N ILE A 517 -7.36 28.48 -0.22
CA ILE A 517 -8.64 28.97 0.29
C ILE A 517 -8.86 28.37 1.68
N TYR A 518 -9.23 29.20 2.64
CA TYR A 518 -9.64 28.75 3.97
C TYR A 518 -11.11 29.05 4.18
N ILE A 519 -11.89 28.01 4.49
CA ILE A 519 -13.33 28.11 4.73
C ILE A 519 -13.57 27.77 6.20
N GLU A 520 -13.77 28.82 7.00
CA GLU A 520 -14.14 28.72 8.40
C GLU A 520 -15.63 28.42 8.54
N GLY A 521 -15.98 27.40 9.30
CA GLY A 521 -17.36 27.15 9.72
C GLY A 521 -17.70 25.67 9.91
N ASN A 522 -18.93 25.43 10.36
CA ASN A 522 -19.42 24.07 10.54
C ASN A 522 -19.53 23.38 9.19
N GLN A 523 -18.80 22.28 9.02
CA GLN A 523 -18.77 21.48 7.79
C GLN A 523 -20.17 21.01 7.36
N LYS A 524 -21.13 20.87 8.30
CA LYS A 524 -22.52 20.62 7.94
C LYS A 524 -23.10 21.71 7.07
N GLU A 525 -22.77 22.96 7.33
CA GLU A 525 -23.28 24.12 6.59
C GLU A 525 -22.39 24.44 5.40
N THR A 526 -21.09 24.61 5.64
CA THR A 526 -20.13 25.06 4.62
C THR A 526 -19.97 24.07 3.48
N PHE A 527 -19.96 22.76 3.75
CA PHE A 527 -19.90 21.76 2.68
C PHE A 527 -21.22 21.63 1.92
N MET A 528 -22.37 21.77 2.59
CA MET A 528 -23.68 21.79 1.92
C MET A 528 -23.80 23.01 1.00
N GLU A 529 -23.33 24.18 1.44
CA GLU A 529 -23.31 25.41 0.65
C GLU A 529 -22.38 25.26 -0.56
N PHE A 530 -21.18 24.71 -0.37
CA PHE A 530 -20.27 24.38 -1.48
C PHE A 530 -20.90 23.42 -2.50
N TYR A 531 -21.50 22.33 -2.02
CA TYR A 531 -22.19 21.38 -2.88
C TYR A 531 -23.35 22.05 -3.66
N SER A 532 -24.15 22.88 -3.00
CA SER A 532 -25.23 23.65 -3.63
C SER A 532 -24.71 24.55 -4.75
N ALA A 533 -23.61 25.28 -4.50
CA ALA A 533 -22.97 26.16 -5.48
C ALA A 533 -22.39 25.38 -6.66
N VAL A 534 -21.74 24.24 -6.43
CA VAL A 534 -21.27 23.36 -7.50
C VAL A 534 -22.45 22.86 -8.36
N LYS A 535 -23.52 22.38 -7.73
CA LYS A 535 -24.72 21.90 -8.43
C LYS A 535 -25.37 23.02 -9.26
N TYR A 536 -25.41 24.24 -8.72
CA TYR A 536 -25.94 25.42 -9.42
C TYR A 536 -25.13 25.75 -10.67
N LEU A 537 -23.80 25.78 -10.55
CA LEU A 537 -22.89 26.08 -11.66
C LEU A 537 -22.85 24.98 -12.73
N LEU A 538 -23.04 23.71 -12.35
CA LEU A 538 -23.19 22.62 -13.32
C LEU A 538 -24.50 22.75 -14.11
N ASN A 539 -25.58 23.20 -13.47
CA ASN A 539 -26.89 23.36 -14.10
C ASN A 539 -26.98 24.62 -14.97
N SER A 540 -26.33 25.72 -14.58
CA SER A 540 -26.40 27.03 -15.26
C SER A 540 -25.66 27.10 -16.61
N HIS A 541 -25.02 26.00 -17.01
CA HIS A 541 -24.21 25.90 -18.23
C HIS A 541 -24.56 24.66 -19.06
N LYS A 542 -25.74 24.07 -18.84
CA LYS A 542 -26.44 23.28 -19.85
C LYS A 542 -27.15 24.23 -20.80
#